data_AF-B4KIA7-F1
#
_entry.id   AF-B4KIA7-F1
#
_cell.length_a   1.000
_cell.length_b   1.000
_cell.length_c   1.000
_cell.angle_alpha   90.00
_cell.angle_beta   90.00
_cell.angle_gamma   90.00
#
_symmetry.space_group_name_H-M   'P 1'
#
loop_
_entity.id
_entity.type
_entity.pdbx_description
1 polymer ?
#
loop_
_entity_poly.entity_id
_entity_poly.type
_entity_poly.pdbx_seq_one_letter_code
_entity_poly.pdbx_strand_id
1 'polypeptide(L)'
;MVQLFKFLLKSTKTPARAHFRCNFLDTLRLTVRGGHGGNGLPKYGGVGGQGGCVYFVAKEGLTLRKVAQNLREKRVQATNGEDSSKVSIYGKRGMDQRIEVPLGVQVYDEQQQKLLADLNEPDSSCIVAGGGTGGCVGNNFIGRPGESRTVQLDLKLIADVGLVGFPNAGKSTLLKAISNAKPKIAAYPFTTIRPQVGTVEYADLRSITIADLPGLIEGAHANFGMGHKFLKHIERTRLLLFMVDIFGFQLSPRHAHRDCLSNIYALNKELELYDPELLEKPCVLLINKMDKEGAQELLLNLKPCLTDLNSSLSACPDELRPNRVIRFKHILPISAKNSGRINQVKQKLRGTLDELAEEQLITDSKLLKEQLKQRVGVIGPKVT
;
A
#
# COMPACT_ATOMS: atom_id res chain seq x y z
N MET A 1 -31.83 35.80 2.40
CA MET A 1 -30.85 35.50 3.47
C MET A 1 -30.94 34.06 4.03
N VAL A 2 -32.09 33.39 4.00
CA VAL A 2 -32.24 32.01 4.56
C VAL A 2 -31.82 30.88 3.60
N GLN A 3 -31.81 31.12 2.28
CA GLN A 3 -31.39 30.11 1.29
C GLN A 3 -29.87 29.98 1.13
N LEU A 4 -29.09 31.04 1.35
CA LEU A 4 -27.62 30.95 1.32
C LEU A 4 -27.07 30.14 2.52
N PHE A 5 -27.73 30.22 3.68
CA PHE A 5 -27.31 29.48 4.88
C PHE A 5 -27.55 27.97 4.75
N LYS A 6 -28.60 27.54 4.03
CA LYS A 6 -28.83 26.11 3.74
C LYS A 6 -27.82 25.53 2.73
N PHE A 7 -27.24 26.37 1.86
CA PHE A 7 -26.22 25.93 0.91
C PHE A 7 -24.85 25.73 1.60
N LEU A 8 -24.50 26.62 2.52
CA LEU A 8 -23.30 26.49 3.36
C LEU A 8 -23.38 25.31 4.35
N LEU A 9 -24.56 25.04 4.94
CA LEU A 9 -24.76 23.94 5.88
C LEU A 9 -24.91 22.55 5.24
N LYS A 10 -25.06 22.46 3.90
CA LYS A 10 -24.95 21.17 3.18
C LYS A 10 -23.51 20.78 2.90
N SER A 11 -22.56 21.70 3.05
CA SER A 11 -21.12 21.45 2.90
C SER A 11 -20.47 20.79 4.13
N THR A 12 -21.21 20.63 5.23
CA THR A 12 -20.70 20.07 6.50
C THR A 12 -21.30 18.71 6.85
N LYS A 13 -21.86 17.99 5.88
CA LYS A 13 -22.01 16.54 6.02
C LYS A 13 -20.68 15.91 5.64
N THR A 14 -19.87 15.67 6.66
CA THR A 14 -18.66 14.82 6.60
C THR A 14 -18.91 13.64 5.66
N PRO A 15 -18.19 13.53 4.53
CA PRO A 15 -18.20 12.28 3.81
C PRO A 15 -17.64 11.21 4.75
N ALA A 16 -18.38 10.12 4.88
CA ALA A 16 -17.92 8.93 5.57
C ALA A 16 -16.51 8.59 5.06
N ARG A 17 -15.62 8.28 6.00
CA ARG A 17 -14.22 7.91 5.78
C ARG A 17 -14.14 6.83 4.71
N ALA A 18 -13.74 7.20 3.50
CA ALA A 18 -13.51 6.27 2.40
C ALA A 18 -12.30 6.74 1.59
N HIS A 19 -11.15 6.22 2.04
CA HIS A 19 -9.88 6.01 1.35
C HIS A 19 -9.17 7.23 0.71
N PHE A 20 -8.07 7.58 1.37
CA PHE A 20 -7.01 8.46 0.91
C PHE A 20 -6.20 7.83 -0.22
N ARG A 21 -5.82 8.58 -1.27
CA ARG A 21 -4.78 8.15 -2.22
C ARG A 21 -3.49 8.94 -2.07
N CYS A 22 -2.38 8.21 -2.01
CA CYS A 22 -1.02 8.72 -2.19
C CYS A 22 -0.30 7.85 -3.23
N ASN A 23 0.95 8.18 -3.59
CA ASN A 23 1.83 7.55 -4.60
C ASN A 23 1.95 6.00 -4.58
N PHE A 24 1.35 5.32 -3.61
CA PHE A 24 1.24 3.88 -3.48
C PHE A 24 -0.24 3.45 -3.60
N LEU A 25 -0.57 2.61 -4.58
CA LEU A 25 -1.94 2.27 -4.92
C LEU A 25 -2.43 1.10 -4.05
N ASP A 26 -2.93 1.39 -2.85
CA ASP A 26 -3.42 0.40 -1.89
C ASP A 26 -4.80 -0.16 -2.26
N THR A 27 -5.62 0.66 -2.90
CA THR A 27 -7.00 0.35 -3.28
C THR A 27 -7.16 0.48 -4.79
N LEU A 28 -7.59 -0.58 -5.47
CA LEU A 28 -7.87 -0.58 -6.90
C LEU A 28 -9.34 -0.94 -7.17
N ARG A 29 -10.08 0.01 -7.74
CA ARG A 29 -11.45 -0.21 -8.21
C ARG A 29 -11.44 -0.73 -9.64
N LEU A 30 -12.07 -1.88 -9.87
CA LEU A 30 -12.21 -2.50 -11.19
C LEU A 30 -13.69 -2.80 -11.47
N THR A 31 -14.10 -2.61 -12.73
CA THR A 31 -15.39 -3.10 -13.21
C THR A 31 -15.17 -4.43 -13.91
N VAL A 32 -15.74 -5.50 -13.39
CA VAL A 32 -15.60 -6.85 -13.94
C VAL A 32 -16.93 -7.32 -14.52
N ARG A 33 -16.86 -8.02 -15.65
CA ARG A 33 -18.03 -8.59 -16.33
C ARG A 33 -17.73 -10.00 -16.84
N GLY A 34 -18.55 -10.96 -16.44
CA GLY A 34 -18.55 -12.29 -17.05
C GLY A 34 -19.05 -12.24 -18.49
N GLY A 35 -18.65 -13.21 -19.29
CA GLY A 35 -19.17 -13.38 -20.64
C GLY A 35 -20.67 -13.70 -20.60
N HIS A 36 -21.42 -13.23 -21.59
CA HIS A 36 -22.81 -13.64 -21.79
C HIS A 36 -22.86 -15.09 -22.26
N GLY A 37 -23.90 -15.83 -21.85
CA GLY A 37 -24.21 -17.11 -22.47
C GLY A 37 -24.75 -16.90 -23.88
N GLY A 38 -24.34 -17.75 -24.81
CA GLY A 38 -24.87 -17.76 -26.16
C GLY A 38 -26.31 -18.28 -26.18
N ASN A 39 -27.06 -17.90 -27.21
CA ASN A 39 -28.42 -18.35 -27.44
C ASN A 39 -28.44 -19.76 -28.05
N GLY A 40 -29.44 -20.52 -27.63
CA GLY A 40 -29.81 -21.79 -28.23
C GLY A 40 -30.64 -21.58 -29.51
N LEU A 41 -30.78 -22.63 -30.31
CA LEU A 41 -31.52 -22.63 -31.57
C LEU A 41 -32.70 -23.59 -31.44
N PRO A 42 -33.91 -23.10 -31.12
CA PRO A 42 -35.06 -23.95 -30.76
C PRO A 42 -35.39 -25.00 -31.82
N LYS A 43 -35.33 -24.60 -33.10
CA LYS A 43 -35.72 -25.44 -34.24
C LYS A 43 -34.91 -26.74 -34.36
N TYR A 44 -33.69 -26.75 -33.84
CA TYR A 44 -32.77 -27.90 -33.92
C TYR A 44 -32.37 -28.42 -32.53
N GLY A 45 -33.01 -27.94 -31.46
CA GLY A 45 -32.63 -28.26 -30.10
C GLY A 45 -31.22 -27.79 -29.73
N GLY A 46 -30.69 -26.76 -30.42
CA GLY A 46 -29.33 -26.28 -30.23
C GLY A 46 -29.15 -25.62 -28.86
N VAL A 47 -28.05 -25.93 -28.17
CA VAL A 47 -27.71 -25.39 -26.85
C VAL A 47 -26.61 -24.35 -27.02
N GLY A 48 -26.84 -23.13 -26.55
CA GLY A 48 -25.85 -22.05 -26.59
C GLY A 48 -24.70 -22.29 -25.62
N GLY A 49 -23.51 -21.77 -25.95
CA GLY A 49 -22.32 -21.90 -25.13
C GLY A 49 -22.40 -21.10 -23.83
N GLN A 50 -21.76 -21.58 -22.77
CA GLN A 50 -21.64 -20.80 -21.53
C GLN A 50 -20.65 -19.64 -21.72
N GLY A 51 -20.94 -18.49 -21.10
CA GLY A 51 -19.99 -17.37 -21.06
C GLY A 51 -18.77 -17.67 -20.18
N GLY A 52 -17.63 -17.04 -20.49
CA GLY A 52 -16.43 -17.14 -19.67
C GLY A 52 -16.56 -16.43 -18.32
N CYS A 53 -15.82 -16.89 -17.33
CA CYS A 53 -15.75 -16.29 -15.99
C CYS A 53 -14.53 -15.37 -15.85
N VAL A 54 -14.60 -14.42 -14.91
CA VAL A 54 -13.45 -13.58 -14.53
C VAL A 54 -12.89 -14.05 -13.19
N TYR A 55 -11.59 -14.34 -13.17
CA TYR A 55 -10.86 -14.79 -11.98
C TYR A 55 -9.80 -13.78 -11.57
N PHE A 56 -9.65 -13.57 -10.26
CA PHE A 56 -8.39 -13.05 -9.72
C PHE A 56 -7.50 -14.21 -9.30
N VAL A 57 -6.21 -14.13 -9.62
CA VAL A 57 -5.19 -15.13 -9.25
C VAL A 57 -4.07 -14.42 -8.50
N ALA A 58 -3.78 -14.87 -7.29
CA ALA A 58 -2.81 -14.25 -6.43
C ALA A 58 -1.38 -14.67 -6.83
N LYS A 59 -0.50 -13.72 -7.14
CA LYS A 59 0.90 -13.99 -7.49
C LYS A 59 1.89 -13.20 -6.63
N GLU A 60 3.03 -13.83 -6.35
CA GLU A 60 4.18 -13.18 -5.73
C GLU A 60 4.79 -12.12 -6.66
N GLY A 61 5.53 -11.14 -6.11
CA GLY A 61 6.25 -10.15 -6.93
C GLY A 61 5.42 -9.06 -7.64
N LEU A 62 4.09 -9.18 -7.71
CA LEU A 62 3.22 -8.13 -8.27
C LEU A 62 2.92 -6.99 -7.29
N THR A 63 2.58 -5.82 -7.83
CA THR A 63 2.06 -4.65 -7.12
C THR A 63 0.75 -4.19 -7.75
N LEU A 64 -0.18 -3.61 -6.96
CA LEU A 64 -1.47 -3.15 -7.48
C LEU A 64 -1.34 -2.07 -8.56
N ARG A 65 -0.25 -1.28 -8.53
CA ARG A 65 0.07 -0.30 -9.58
C ARG A 65 0.35 -0.97 -10.93
N LYS A 66 1.11 -2.07 -10.96
CA LYS A 66 1.35 -2.86 -12.18
C LYS A 66 0.03 -3.44 -12.71
N VAL A 67 -0.84 -3.92 -11.83
CA VAL A 67 -2.19 -4.40 -12.22
C VAL A 67 -3.01 -3.26 -12.84
N ALA A 68 -2.98 -2.06 -12.25
CA ALA A 68 -3.68 -0.89 -12.79
C ALA A 68 -3.11 -0.39 -14.13
N GLN A 69 -1.79 -0.50 -14.34
CA GLN A 69 -1.13 -0.16 -15.60
C GLN A 69 -1.45 -1.15 -16.72
N ASN A 70 -1.47 -2.45 -16.40
CA ASN A 70 -1.85 -3.50 -17.33
C ASN A 70 -3.33 -3.37 -17.73
N LEU A 71 -4.18 -2.93 -16.81
CA LEU A 71 -5.61 -2.73 -17.02
C LEU A 71 -5.95 -1.25 -17.26
N ARG A 72 -5.49 -0.69 -18.39
CA ARG A 72 -5.65 0.73 -18.75
C ARG A 72 -7.08 1.26 -18.60
N GLU A 73 -8.09 0.45 -18.98
CA GLU A 73 -9.50 0.84 -18.92
C GLU A 73 -10.20 0.51 -17.60
N LYS A 74 -9.52 -0.18 -16.67
CA LYS A 74 -10.08 -0.69 -15.39
C LYS A 74 -11.37 -1.50 -15.56
N ARG A 75 -11.62 -1.98 -16.78
CA ARG A 75 -12.74 -2.80 -17.18
C ARG A 75 -12.18 -4.12 -17.65
N VAL A 76 -12.69 -5.20 -17.09
CA VAL A 76 -12.29 -6.54 -17.50
C VAL A 76 -13.53 -7.34 -17.84
N GLN A 77 -13.53 -7.90 -19.04
CA GLN A 77 -14.63 -8.70 -19.55
C GLN A 77 -14.10 -10.05 -20.03
N ALA A 78 -14.77 -11.12 -19.60
CA ALA A 78 -14.55 -12.45 -20.17
C ALA A 78 -15.32 -12.62 -21.49
N THR A 79 -14.87 -13.53 -22.34
CA THR A 79 -15.48 -13.71 -23.66
C THR A 79 -16.85 -14.39 -23.55
N ASN A 80 -17.77 -14.02 -24.45
CA ASN A 80 -19.12 -14.59 -24.49
C ASN A 80 -19.09 -16.02 -25.02
N GLY A 81 -20.09 -16.82 -24.64
CA GLY A 81 -20.36 -18.11 -25.26
C GLY A 81 -20.90 -17.92 -26.68
N GLU A 82 -20.60 -18.87 -27.56
CA GLU A 82 -21.10 -18.85 -28.94
C GLU A 82 -22.58 -19.26 -28.99
N ASP A 83 -23.33 -18.65 -29.91
CA ASP A 83 -24.68 -19.07 -30.23
C ASP A 83 -24.65 -20.42 -30.95
N SER A 84 -25.65 -21.26 -30.69
CA SER A 84 -25.83 -22.47 -31.47
C SER A 84 -26.34 -22.15 -32.88
N SER A 85 -25.90 -22.95 -33.85
CA SER A 85 -26.24 -22.80 -35.26
C SER A 85 -26.72 -24.13 -35.85
N LYS A 86 -27.18 -24.09 -37.10
CA LYS A 86 -27.58 -25.31 -37.83
C LYS A 86 -26.42 -26.30 -38.00
N VAL A 87 -25.19 -25.79 -38.06
CA VAL A 87 -23.96 -26.58 -38.25
C VAL A 87 -23.37 -27.01 -36.92
N SER A 88 -23.50 -26.19 -35.89
CA SER A 88 -22.99 -26.45 -34.55
C SER A 88 -24.12 -26.37 -33.54
N ILE A 89 -24.71 -27.52 -33.23
CA ILE A 89 -25.84 -27.66 -32.30
C ILE A 89 -25.43 -27.26 -30.88
N TYR A 90 -24.15 -27.43 -30.52
CA TYR A 90 -23.59 -27.00 -29.22
C TYR A 90 -22.66 -25.80 -29.43
N GLY A 91 -23.06 -24.65 -28.90
CA GLY A 91 -22.23 -23.46 -28.88
C GLY A 91 -21.00 -23.65 -27.99
N LYS A 92 -19.84 -23.14 -28.43
CA LYS A 92 -18.60 -23.23 -27.65
C LYS A 92 -18.65 -22.33 -26.43
N ARG A 93 -18.02 -22.79 -25.35
CA ARG A 93 -17.85 -21.99 -24.12
C ARG A 93 -16.87 -20.85 -24.36
N GLY A 94 -17.19 -19.67 -23.84
CA GLY A 94 -16.31 -18.51 -23.81
C GLY A 94 -15.06 -18.77 -22.96
N MET A 95 -13.92 -18.26 -23.39
CA MET A 95 -12.67 -18.23 -22.63
C MET A 95 -12.78 -17.37 -21.36
N ASP A 96 -12.29 -17.94 -20.26
CA ASP A 96 -12.19 -17.29 -18.96
C ASP A 96 -11.06 -16.26 -18.96
N GLN A 97 -11.28 -15.14 -18.27
CA GLN A 97 -10.28 -14.09 -18.11
C GLN A 97 -9.64 -14.21 -16.72
N ARG A 98 -8.33 -14.43 -16.67
CA ARG A 98 -7.56 -14.47 -15.42
C ARG A 98 -6.76 -13.19 -15.26
N ILE A 99 -6.94 -12.52 -14.13
CA ILE A 99 -6.23 -11.29 -13.78
C ILE A 99 -5.32 -11.61 -12.61
N GLU A 100 -4.04 -11.33 -12.78
CA GLU A 100 -3.05 -11.52 -11.72
C GLU A 100 -3.12 -10.35 -10.73
N VAL A 101 -3.22 -10.68 -9.44
CA VAL A 101 -3.25 -9.71 -8.35
C VAL A 101 -2.16 -10.03 -7.32
N PRO A 102 -1.65 -9.05 -6.58
CA PRO A 102 -0.66 -9.32 -5.54
C PRO A 102 -1.23 -10.14 -4.39
N LEU A 103 -0.36 -10.83 -3.66
CA LEU A 103 -0.72 -11.50 -2.40
C LEU A 103 -1.15 -10.53 -1.31
N GLY A 104 -2.11 -10.97 -0.50
CA GLY A 104 -2.69 -10.23 0.61
C GLY A 104 -3.77 -9.24 0.19
N VAL A 105 -4.39 -9.45 -0.98
CA VAL A 105 -5.49 -8.60 -1.48
C VAL A 105 -6.83 -9.14 -1.00
N GLN A 106 -7.63 -8.26 -0.42
CA GLN A 106 -9.04 -8.48 -0.15
C GLN A 106 -9.87 -7.93 -1.31
N VAL A 107 -10.84 -8.72 -1.76
CA VAL A 107 -11.74 -8.37 -2.86
C VAL A 107 -13.10 -8.08 -2.28
N TYR A 108 -13.54 -6.82 -2.36
CA TYR A 108 -14.85 -6.38 -1.90
C TYR A 108 -15.78 -6.11 -3.09
N ASP A 109 -17.04 -6.49 -2.96
CA ASP A 109 -18.12 -6.01 -3.83
C ASP A 109 -18.55 -4.62 -3.33
N GLU A 110 -18.39 -3.59 -4.16
CA GLU A 110 -18.70 -2.22 -3.80
C GLU A 110 -20.21 -2.00 -3.59
N GLN A 111 -21.05 -2.69 -4.37
CA GLN A 111 -22.50 -2.52 -4.30
C GLN A 111 -23.08 -3.19 -3.06
N GLN A 112 -22.56 -4.36 -2.70
CA GLN A 112 -23.06 -5.15 -1.56
C GLN A 112 -22.27 -4.93 -0.27
N GLN A 113 -21.14 -4.21 -0.34
CA GLN A 113 -20.18 -4.05 0.76
C GLN A 113 -19.78 -5.41 1.39
N LYS A 114 -19.68 -6.43 0.53
CA LYS A 114 -19.44 -7.83 0.94
C LYS A 114 -18.03 -8.25 0.54
N LEU A 115 -17.30 -8.86 1.46
CA LEU A 115 -16.02 -9.51 1.15
C LEU A 115 -16.29 -10.74 0.27
N LEU A 116 -15.75 -10.75 -0.94
CA LEU A 116 -15.86 -11.86 -1.89
C LEU A 116 -14.76 -12.91 -1.63
N ALA A 117 -13.53 -12.45 -1.45
CA ALA A 117 -12.38 -13.33 -1.27
C ALA A 117 -11.21 -12.61 -0.59
N ASP A 118 -10.37 -13.39 0.06
CA ASP A 118 -9.11 -12.96 0.67
C ASP A 118 -7.97 -13.79 0.08
N LEU A 119 -7.16 -13.16 -0.77
CA LEU A 119 -6.15 -13.83 -1.59
C LEU A 119 -4.79 -13.81 -0.90
N ASN A 120 -4.64 -14.67 0.10
CA ASN A 120 -3.48 -14.74 0.97
C ASN A 120 -2.40 -15.73 0.48
N GLU A 121 -2.79 -16.80 -0.20
CA GLU A 121 -1.89 -17.88 -0.61
C GLU A 121 -1.43 -17.72 -2.07
N PRO A 122 -0.19 -18.12 -2.41
CA PRO A 122 0.29 -18.12 -3.80
C PRO A 122 -0.60 -19.00 -4.67
N ASP A 123 -0.91 -18.50 -5.86
CA ASP A 123 -1.79 -19.10 -6.86
C ASP A 123 -3.24 -19.36 -6.41
N SER A 124 -3.63 -18.86 -5.23
CA SER A 124 -5.04 -18.84 -4.82
C SER A 124 -5.86 -18.05 -5.83
N SER A 125 -7.04 -18.56 -6.18
CA SER A 125 -7.90 -17.93 -7.17
C SER A 125 -9.33 -17.79 -6.67
N CYS A 126 -10.00 -16.73 -7.10
CA CYS A 126 -11.40 -16.48 -6.79
C CYS A 126 -12.19 -16.06 -8.03
N ILE A 127 -13.43 -16.53 -8.13
CA ILE A 127 -14.37 -16.08 -9.16
C ILE A 127 -14.97 -14.76 -8.70
N VAL A 128 -14.79 -13.73 -9.53
CA VAL A 128 -15.21 -12.36 -9.23
C VAL A 128 -16.49 -12.01 -9.95
N ALA A 129 -16.62 -12.51 -11.19
CA ALA A 129 -17.82 -12.39 -12.01
C ALA A 129 -18.05 -13.72 -12.74
N GLY A 130 -19.18 -14.35 -12.45
CA GLY A 130 -19.62 -15.57 -13.12
C GLY A 130 -20.06 -15.34 -14.56
N GLY A 131 -19.72 -16.28 -15.45
CA GLY A 131 -20.22 -16.30 -16.82
C GLY A 131 -21.70 -16.68 -16.88
N GLY A 132 -22.41 -16.12 -17.86
CA GLY A 132 -23.82 -16.38 -18.10
C GLY A 132 -24.07 -17.80 -18.60
N THR A 133 -25.19 -18.40 -18.20
CA THR A 133 -25.59 -19.73 -18.67
C THR A 133 -26.06 -19.68 -20.12
N GLY A 134 -25.68 -20.67 -20.91
CA GLY A 134 -26.09 -20.78 -22.30
C GLY A 134 -27.57 -21.11 -22.46
N GLY A 135 -28.15 -20.77 -23.61
CA GLY A 135 -29.54 -21.05 -23.95
C GLY A 135 -29.80 -22.56 -24.11
N CYS A 136 -30.74 -23.12 -23.38
CA CYS A 136 -31.20 -24.51 -23.45
C CYS A 136 -32.74 -24.58 -23.35
N VAL A 137 -33.31 -25.77 -23.47
CA VAL A 137 -34.77 -25.96 -23.39
C VAL A 137 -35.37 -25.34 -22.11
N GLY A 138 -34.65 -25.44 -20.98
CA GLY A 138 -35.12 -24.93 -19.68
C GLY A 138 -35.12 -23.41 -19.53
N ASN A 139 -34.48 -22.65 -20.43
CA ASN A 139 -34.49 -21.18 -20.43
C ASN A 139 -35.02 -20.59 -21.75
N ASN A 140 -35.87 -21.34 -22.46
CA ASN A 140 -36.44 -20.96 -23.76
C ASN A 140 -35.37 -20.68 -24.82
N PHE A 141 -34.23 -21.37 -24.76
CA PHE A 141 -33.08 -21.18 -25.65
C PHE A 141 -32.46 -19.78 -25.59
N ILE A 142 -32.72 -18.99 -24.55
CA ILE A 142 -32.16 -17.65 -24.39
C ILE A 142 -30.99 -17.70 -23.41
N GLY A 143 -29.81 -17.29 -23.87
CA GLY A 143 -28.63 -17.19 -23.03
C GLY A 143 -28.81 -16.13 -21.94
N ARG A 144 -28.34 -16.42 -20.74
CA ARG A 144 -28.37 -15.45 -19.63
C ARG A 144 -27.18 -14.51 -19.70
N PRO A 145 -27.33 -13.26 -19.25
CA PRO A 145 -26.21 -12.36 -19.17
C PRO A 145 -25.21 -12.79 -18.09
N GLY A 146 -23.92 -12.56 -18.36
CA GLY A 146 -22.87 -12.73 -17.36
C GLY A 146 -23.00 -11.71 -16.23
N GLU A 147 -22.52 -12.07 -15.05
CA GLU A 147 -22.55 -11.19 -13.90
C GLU A 147 -21.70 -9.95 -14.17
N SER A 148 -22.18 -8.78 -13.72
CA SER A 148 -21.41 -7.54 -13.76
C SER A 148 -21.33 -6.96 -12.37
N ARG A 149 -20.11 -6.70 -11.90
CA ARG A 149 -19.87 -6.17 -10.55
C ARG A 149 -18.76 -5.13 -10.60
N THR A 150 -18.84 -4.16 -9.70
CA THR A 150 -17.72 -3.27 -9.43
C THR A 150 -17.06 -3.74 -8.15
N VAL A 151 -15.78 -4.10 -8.26
CA VAL A 151 -15.02 -4.65 -7.15
C VAL A 151 -13.92 -3.69 -6.74
N GLN A 152 -13.66 -3.67 -5.44
CA GLN A 152 -12.57 -2.95 -4.83
C GLN A 152 -11.55 -3.96 -4.31
N LEU A 153 -10.33 -3.85 -4.82
CA LEU A 153 -9.18 -4.61 -4.35
C LEU A 153 -8.45 -3.78 -3.32
N ASP A 154 -8.41 -4.24 -2.08
CA ASP A 154 -7.70 -3.61 -0.99
C ASP A 154 -6.51 -4.49 -0.58
N LEU A 155 -5.29 -3.97 -0.73
CA LEU A 155 -4.09 -4.65 -0.26
C LEU A 155 -3.98 -4.51 1.26
N LYS A 156 -3.80 -5.62 1.98
CA LYS A 156 -3.49 -5.55 3.41
C LYS A 156 -2.11 -4.92 3.62
N LEU A 157 -2.11 -3.74 4.23
CA LEU A 157 -0.92 -3.12 4.80
C LEU A 157 -0.42 -3.97 5.99
N ILE A 158 0.89 -3.98 6.19
CA ILE A 158 1.52 -4.74 7.29
C ILE A 158 1.49 -3.92 8.57
N ALA A 159 1.71 -2.61 8.43
CA ALA A 159 1.60 -1.62 9.48
C ALA A 159 1.48 -0.22 8.88
N ASP A 160 0.95 0.74 9.64
CA ASP A 160 0.92 2.15 9.25
C ASP A 160 2.34 2.75 9.22
N VAL A 161 3.19 2.34 10.16
CA VAL A 161 4.57 2.84 10.30
C VAL A 161 5.56 1.69 10.25
N GLY A 162 6.61 1.82 9.44
CA GLY A 162 7.74 0.90 9.39
C GLY A 162 8.97 1.44 10.12
N LEU A 163 9.53 0.69 11.08
CA LEU A 163 10.80 1.03 11.72
C LEU A 163 11.99 0.60 10.87
N VAL A 164 12.87 1.56 10.59
CA VAL A 164 14.04 1.43 9.71
C VAL A 164 15.28 1.76 10.54
N GLY A 165 16.31 0.91 10.52
CA GLY A 165 17.53 1.16 11.27
C GLY A 165 18.37 -0.09 11.50
N PHE A 166 19.64 0.11 11.80
CA PHE A 166 20.60 -0.96 12.05
C PHE A 166 20.24 -1.80 13.30
N PRO A 167 20.80 -3.02 13.43
CA PRO A 167 20.77 -3.77 14.68
C PRO A 167 21.26 -2.91 15.85
N ASN A 168 20.75 -3.14 17.06
CA ASN A 168 21.14 -2.39 18.27
C ASN A 168 20.86 -0.87 18.28
N ALA A 169 20.22 -0.31 17.23
CA ALA A 169 19.70 1.06 17.25
C ALA A 169 18.62 1.26 18.31
N GLY A 170 17.97 0.17 18.75
CA GLY A 170 16.94 0.15 19.79
C GLY A 170 15.52 -0.05 19.27
N LYS A 171 15.33 -0.51 18.02
CA LYS A 171 14.02 -0.69 17.36
C LYS A 171 13.03 -1.49 18.18
N SER A 172 13.42 -2.70 18.60
CA SER A 172 12.53 -3.57 19.38
C SER A 172 12.29 -3.02 20.80
N THR A 173 13.24 -2.27 21.37
CA THR A 173 13.05 -1.58 22.66
C THR A 173 12.02 -0.46 22.53
N LEU A 174 12.12 0.36 21.48
CA LEU A 174 11.16 1.40 21.17
C LEU A 174 9.77 0.81 20.90
N LEU A 175 9.69 -0.27 20.12
CA LEU A 175 8.43 -0.96 19.82
C LEU A 175 7.74 -1.44 21.10
N LYS A 176 8.49 -2.06 22.02
CA LYS A 176 7.98 -2.49 23.34
C LYS A 176 7.52 -1.31 24.20
N ALA A 177 8.22 -0.18 24.14
CA ALA A 177 7.93 0.96 24.99
C ALA A 177 6.77 1.83 24.45
N ILE A 178 6.58 1.87 23.13
CA ILE A 178 5.45 2.56 22.50
C ILE A 178 4.17 1.70 22.56
N SER A 179 4.31 0.39 22.36
CA SER A 179 3.16 -0.52 22.25
C SER A 179 2.44 -0.67 23.59
N ASN A 180 1.14 -0.41 23.62
CA ASN A 180 0.32 -0.60 24.82
C ASN A 180 0.14 -2.10 25.14
N ALA A 181 0.26 -2.95 24.12
CA ALA A 181 0.24 -4.41 24.24
C ALA A 181 1.63 -5.01 24.01
N LYS A 182 1.88 -6.25 24.47
CA LYS A 182 3.10 -6.98 24.09
C LYS A 182 3.17 -7.08 22.56
N PRO A 183 4.27 -6.65 21.92
CA PRO A 183 4.43 -6.77 20.47
C PRO A 183 4.15 -8.19 20.02
N LYS A 184 3.27 -8.33 19.03
CA LYS A 184 2.87 -9.64 18.49
C LYS A 184 3.73 -9.95 17.27
N ILE A 185 4.10 -11.21 17.15
CA ILE A 185 4.74 -11.71 15.94
C ILE A 185 3.65 -11.89 14.90
N ALA A 186 3.65 -11.07 13.85
CA ALA A 186 2.63 -11.15 12.81
C ALA A 186 3.05 -12.19 11.76
N ALA A 187 2.21 -13.19 11.54
CA ALA A 187 2.42 -14.22 10.52
C ALA A 187 1.70 -13.80 9.24
N TYR A 188 2.34 -12.95 8.43
CA TYR A 188 1.81 -12.60 7.12
C TYR A 188 2.21 -13.68 6.09
N PRO A 189 1.32 -14.06 5.15
CA PRO A 189 1.55 -15.18 4.23
C PRO A 189 2.80 -15.04 3.36
N PHE A 190 3.26 -13.81 3.18
CA PHE A 190 4.35 -13.44 2.26
C PHE A 190 5.65 -13.05 3.01
N THR A 191 5.68 -13.12 4.34
CA THR A 191 6.88 -12.80 5.13
C THR A 191 7.71 -14.05 5.43
N THR A 192 8.96 -14.11 4.96
CA THR A 192 9.93 -15.16 5.36
C THR A 192 10.39 -14.98 6.80
N ILE A 193 10.56 -13.74 7.25
CA ILE A 193 10.85 -13.37 8.63
C ILE A 193 9.62 -12.65 9.19
N ARG A 194 9.03 -13.20 10.26
CA ARG A 194 7.84 -12.62 10.87
C ARG A 194 8.17 -11.29 11.56
N PRO A 195 7.63 -10.14 11.09
CA PRO A 195 7.90 -8.86 11.72
C PRO A 195 7.25 -8.79 13.11
N GLN A 196 7.87 -8.04 14.02
CA GLN A 196 7.23 -7.69 15.28
C GLN A 196 6.33 -6.49 15.06
N VAL A 197 5.06 -6.62 15.36
CA VAL A 197 4.08 -5.54 15.22
C VAL A 197 3.62 -5.09 16.61
N GLY A 198 3.75 -3.79 16.86
CA GLY A 198 3.25 -3.11 18.04
C GLY A 198 2.05 -2.24 17.69
N THR A 199 1.16 -2.04 18.66
CA THR A 199 -0.04 -1.20 18.47
C THR A 199 0.00 -0.05 19.46
N VAL A 200 -0.15 1.16 18.94
CA VAL A 200 -0.18 2.41 19.70
C VAL A 200 -1.62 2.85 19.77
N GLU A 201 -2.19 2.90 20.97
CA GLU A 201 -3.54 3.43 21.17
C GLU A 201 -3.44 4.86 21.70
N TYR A 202 -4.35 5.69 21.22
CA TYR A 202 -4.48 7.10 21.60
C TYR A 202 -5.74 7.30 22.45
N ALA A 203 -5.78 8.41 23.20
CA ALA A 203 -6.89 8.73 24.10
C ALA A 203 -8.26 8.86 23.39
N ASP A 204 -8.27 9.10 22.08
CA ASP A 204 -9.47 9.20 21.25
C ASP A 204 -9.86 7.87 20.58
N LEU A 205 -9.40 6.74 21.13
CA LEU A 205 -9.68 5.39 20.66
C LEU A 205 -9.14 5.06 19.25
N ARG A 206 -8.33 5.96 18.65
CA ARG A 206 -7.59 5.64 17.43
C ARG A 206 -6.42 4.73 17.77
N SER A 207 -6.09 3.84 16.84
CA SER A 207 -4.93 2.94 16.95
C SER A 207 -4.05 3.08 15.72
N ILE A 208 -2.73 3.09 15.92
CA ILE A 208 -1.73 3.06 14.85
C ILE A 208 -0.89 1.79 15.02
N THR A 209 -0.62 1.10 13.93
CA THR A 209 0.24 -0.09 13.91
C THR A 209 1.66 0.29 13.49
N ILE A 210 2.64 -0.23 14.24
CA ILE A 210 4.07 -0.04 13.96
C ILE A 210 4.69 -1.41 13.78
N ALA A 211 5.39 -1.64 12.67
CA ALA A 211 6.15 -2.86 12.44
C ALA A 211 7.65 -2.60 12.59
N ASP A 212 8.33 -3.42 13.40
CA ASP A 212 9.78 -3.58 13.32
C ASP A 212 10.09 -4.41 12.09
N LEU A 213 10.87 -3.81 11.19
CA LEU A 213 11.25 -4.43 9.94
C LEU A 213 12.69 -5.00 10.09
N PRO A 214 12.84 -6.32 10.35
CA PRO A 214 14.14 -6.98 10.42
C PRO A 214 14.75 -7.12 9.02
N GLY A 215 15.65 -6.22 8.60
CA GLY A 215 16.32 -6.40 7.31
C GLY A 215 17.19 -5.29 6.76
N LEU A 216 17.36 -4.15 7.45
CA LEU A 216 18.38 -3.17 7.09
C LEU A 216 19.66 -3.49 7.86
N ILE A 217 20.24 -4.63 7.51
CA ILE A 217 21.61 -4.97 7.86
C ILE A 217 22.51 -4.63 6.67
N GLU A 218 23.75 -4.28 6.96
CA GLU A 218 24.76 -4.06 5.93
C GLU A 218 24.81 -5.26 4.97
N GLY A 219 24.62 -5.00 3.67
CA GLY A 219 24.62 -6.04 2.64
C GLY A 219 23.25 -6.71 2.41
N ALA A 220 22.14 -6.16 2.92
CA ALA A 220 20.80 -6.63 2.58
C ALA A 220 20.49 -6.58 1.07
N HIS A 221 21.13 -5.66 0.33
CA HIS A 221 21.08 -5.59 -1.13
C HIS A 221 21.89 -6.71 -1.81
N ALA A 222 22.97 -7.20 -1.18
CA ALA A 222 23.87 -8.22 -1.73
C ALA A 222 23.41 -9.66 -1.46
N ASN A 223 22.59 -9.88 -0.42
CA ASN A 223 22.00 -11.17 -0.11
C ASN A 223 20.81 -11.48 -1.04
N PHE A 224 21.14 -11.95 -2.25
CA PHE A 224 20.22 -12.45 -3.27
C PHE A 224 19.15 -13.38 -2.66
N GLY A 225 17.89 -12.93 -2.68
CA GLY A 225 16.70 -13.75 -2.39
C GLY A 225 15.92 -13.41 -1.12
N MET A 226 16.59 -13.09 0.00
CA MET A 226 15.89 -12.81 1.27
C MET A 226 15.59 -11.32 1.48
N GLY A 227 16.50 -10.43 1.09
CA GLY A 227 16.32 -8.97 1.23
C GLY A 227 15.15 -8.44 0.38
N HIS A 228 14.97 -8.98 -0.84
CA HIS A 228 13.98 -8.47 -1.78
C HIS A 228 12.52 -8.79 -1.37
N LYS A 229 12.27 -9.99 -0.82
CA LYS A 229 10.95 -10.34 -0.26
C LYS A 229 10.65 -9.54 1.01
N PHE A 230 11.68 -9.26 1.81
CA PHE A 230 11.58 -8.53 3.06
C PHE A 230 11.26 -7.04 2.86
N LEU A 231 11.97 -6.38 1.94
CA LEU A 231 11.83 -4.95 1.66
C LEU A 231 10.50 -4.62 0.96
N LYS A 232 9.86 -5.60 0.31
CA LYS A 232 8.47 -5.52 -0.16
C LYS A 232 7.45 -5.26 0.98
N HIS A 233 7.84 -5.47 2.23
CA HIS A 233 7.01 -5.12 3.40
C HIS A 233 7.13 -3.64 3.77
N ILE A 234 8.29 -3.03 3.52
CA ILE A 234 8.52 -1.59 3.72
C ILE A 234 7.65 -0.79 2.73
N GLU A 235 7.48 -1.30 1.51
CA GLU A 235 6.51 -0.79 0.54
C GLU A 235 5.09 -0.73 1.12
N ARG A 236 4.71 -1.67 2.00
CA ARG A 236 3.37 -1.75 2.63
C ARG A 236 3.25 -1.00 3.95
N THR A 237 3.96 0.12 4.07
CA THR A 237 3.87 1.08 5.19
C THR A 237 3.64 2.50 4.68
N ARG A 238 2.89 3.33 5.44
CA ARG A 238 2.54 4.70 5.05
C ARG A 238 3.63 5.71 5.43
N LEU A 239 4.35 5.43 6.52
CA LEU A 239 5.42 6.27 7.06
C LEU A 239 6.63 5.42 7.40
N LEU A 240 7.83 5.92 7.09
CA LEU A 240 9.08 5.31 7.54
C LEU A 240 9.63 6.04 8.76
N LEU A 241 9.97 5.28 9.80
CA LEU A 241 10.52 5.78 11.05
C LEU A 241 11.97 5.30 11.18
N PHE A 242 12.90 6.18 10.84
CA PHE A 242 14.33 5.92 10.91
C PHE A 242 14.78 5.99 12.36
N MET A 243 15.58 5.02 12.78
CA MET A 243 16.10 4.94 14.13
C MET A 243 17.61 4.77 14.08
N VAL A 244 18.33 5.76 14.60
CA VAL A 244 19.79 5.81 14.59
C VAL A 244 20.29 6.06 16.01
N ASP A 245 21.41 5.46 16.36
CA ASP A 245 22.11 5.70 17.62
C ASP A 245 22.99 6.94 17.52
N ILE A 246 22.89 7.86 18.49
CA ILE A 246 23.71 9.08 18.55
C ILE A 246 25.20 8.78 18.64
N PHE A 247 25.58 7.67 19.29
CA PHE A 247 26.98 7.24 19.40
C PHE A 247 27.45 6.44 18.20
N GLY A 248 26.67 6.38 17.13
CA GLY A 248 27.05 5.61 15.95
C GLY A 248 26.78 4.10 16.08
N PHE A 249 27.38 3.33 15.18
CA PHE A 249 27.14 1.90 15.05
C PHE A 249 28.42 1.17 14.71
N GLN A 250 28.55 -0.04 15.27
CA GLN A 250 29.60 -0.97 14.92
C GLN A 250 29.00 -2.39 14.90
N LEU A 251 29.03 -3.03 13.73
CA LEU A 251 28.42 -4.36 13.54
C LEU A 251 29.22 -5.47 14.25
N SER A 252 30.56 -5.38 14.20
CA SER A 252 31.50 -6.36 14.77
C SER A 252 32.83 -5.67 15.08
N PRO A 253 33.68 -6.18 15.99
CA PRO A 253 35.00 -5.60 16.29
C PRO A 253 35.91 -5.46 15.05
N ARG A 254 35.62 -6.19 13.98
CA ARG A 254 36.35 -6.14 12.70
C ARG A 254 35.91 -5.01 11.77
N HIS A 255 34.75 -4.40 12.02
CA HIS A 255 34.23 -3.28 11.22
C HIS A 255 34.56 -1.96 11.91
N ALA A 256 34.88 -0.94 11.12
CA ALA A 256 35.11 0.41 11.60
C ALA A 256 33.85 0.96 12.28
N HIS A 257 34.06 1.70 13.37
CA HIS A 257 32.98 2.42 14.02
C HIS A 257 32.46 3.52 13.08
N ARG A 258 31.15 3.58 12.88
CA ARG A 258 30.51 4.58 12.02
C ARG A 258 29.73 5.58 12.85
N ASP A 259 29.97 6.85 12.58
CA ASP A 259 29.26 7.94 13.22
C ASP A 259 27.76 7.93 12.86
N CYS A 260 26.97 8.62 13.68
CA CYS A 260 25.52 8.77 13.50
C CYS A 260 25.15 9.27 12.09
N LEU A 261 25.88 10.27 11.58
CA LEU A 261 25.67 10.85 10.26
C LEU A 261 25.92 9.81 9.15
N SER A 262 27.05 9.11 9.21
CA SER A 262 27.41 8.04 8.27
C SER A 262 26.38 6.91 8.26
N ASN A 263 25.78 6.60 9.41
CA ASN A 263 24.70 5.61 9.48
C ASN A 263 23.42 6.06 8.78
N ILE A 264 23.07 7.35 8.86
CA ILE A 264 21.92 7.89 8.12
C ILE A 264 22.14 7.75 6.62
N TYR A 265 23.33 8.07 6.12
CA TYR A 265 23.67 7.92 4.70
C TYR A 265 23.70 6.47 4.25
N ALA A 266 24.26 5.57 5.07
CA ALA A 266 24.25 4.14 4.80
C ALA A 266 22.81 3.60 4.65
N LEU A 267 21.93 3.93 5.60
CA LEU A 267 20.51 3.53 5.54
C LEU A 267 19.79 4.13 4.32
N ASN A 268 20.10 5.38 3.98
CA ASN A 268 19.54 6.02 2.80
C ASN A 268 19.99 5.29 1.52
N LYS A 269 21.29 5.03 1.37
CA LYS A 269 21.83 4.31 0.21
C LYS A 269 21.25 2.91 0.10
N GLU A 270 21.07 2.20 1.21
CA GLU A 270 20.44 0.87 1.20
C GLU A 270 19.00 0.91 0.70
N LEU A 271 18.21 1.91 1.11
CA LEU A 271 16.84 2.07 0.62
C LEU A 271 16.81 2.48 -0.86
N GLU A 272 17.72 3.34 -1.28
CA GLU A 272 17.87 3.75 -2.69
C GLU A 272 18.25 2.59 -3.60
N LEU A 273 19.20 1.75 -3.17
CA LEU A 273 19.64 0.56 -3.90
C LEU A 273 18.52 -0.48 -4.04
N TYR A 274 17.56 -0.48 -3.11
CA TYR A 274 16.40 -1.35 -3.17
C TYR A 274 15.32 -0.82 -4.10
N ASP A 275 14.79 0.36 -3.80
CA ASP A 275 13.76 1.00 -4.60
C ASP A 275 13.83 2.53 -4.41
N PRO A 276 14.18 3.30 -5.46
CA PRO A 276 14.24 4.75 -5.38
C PRO A 276 12.89 5.39 -5.05
N GLU A 277 11.75 4.71 -5.27
CA GLU A 277 10.42 5.22 -4.90
C GLU A 277 10.23 5.28 -3.37
N LEU A 278 10.95 4.46 -2.58
CA LEU A 278 10.86 4.51 -1.12
C LEU A 278 11.41 5.82 -0.53
N LEU A 279 12.29 6.51 -1.25
CA LEU A 279 12.83 7.82 -0.83
C LEU A 279 11.78 8.94 -0.88
N GLU A 280 10.72 8.75 -1.67
CA GLU A 280 9.59 9.70 -1.73
C GLU A 280 8.64 9.56 -0.54
N LYS A 281 8.74 8.45 0.21
CA LYS A 281 7.88 8.24 1.37
C LYS A 281 8.18 9.24 2.47
N PRO A 282 7.16 9.66 3.22
CA PRO A 282 7.37 10.52 4.37
C PRO A 282 8.19 9.79 5.43
N CYS A 283 9.31 10.41 5.82
CA CYS A 283 10.27 9.84 6.76
C CYS A 283 10.35 10.71 8.02
N VAL A 284 10.44 10.07 9.18
CA VAL A 284 10.74 10.70 10.48
C VAL A 284 12.02 10.08 11.03
N LEU A 285 12.96 10.91 11.49
CA LEU A 285 14.22 10.46 12.08
C LEU A 285 14.14 10.49 13.60
N LEU A 286 14.46 9.37 14.23
CA LEU A 286 14.62 9.21 15.68
C LEU A 286 16.10 9.01 16.01
N ILE A 287 16.62 9.91 16.82
CA ILE A 287 17.99 9.82 17.34
C ILE A 287 17.90 9.24 18.74
N ASN A 288 18.28 7.97 18.90
CA ASN A 288 18.15 7.21 20.15
C ASN A 288 19.42 7.28 21.02
N LYS A 289 19.30 6.81 22.27
CA LYS A 289 20.34 6.74 23.31
C LYS A 289 20.78 8.09 23.87
N MET A 290 19.87 9.08 23.84
CA MET A 290 20.07 10.39 24.47
C MET A 290 20.15 10.36 26.01
N ASP A 291 20.03 9.19 26.64
CA ASP A 291 20.22 8.96 28.08
C ASP A 291 21.68 8.89 28.53
N LYS A 292 22.62 8.68 27.61
CA LYS A 292 24.04 8.56 27.94
C LYS A 292 24.73 9.93 27.99
N GLU A 293 25.80 10.01 28.79
CA GLU A 293 26.66 11.19 28.90
C GLU A 293 27.31 11.55 27.55
N GLY A 294 27.47 12.84 27.27
CA GLY A 294 28.00 13.36 26.00
C GLY A 294 27.00 13.36 24.82
N ALA A 295 25.83 12.73 24.95
CA ALA A 295 24.86 12.67 23.84
C ALA A 295 24.31 14.05 23.42
N GLN A 296 24.16 14.98 24.37
CA GLN A 296 23.65 16.32 24.08
C GLN A 296 24.66 17.16 23.26
N GLU A 297 25.95 17.06 23.59
CA GLU A 297 27.03 17.74 22.87
C GLU A 297 27.16 17.21 21.44
N LEU A 298 27.14 15.89 21.28
CA LEU A 298 27.13 15.26 19.96
C LEU A 298 25.93 15.69 19.11
N LEU A 299 24.74 15.79 19.72
CA LEU A 299 23.55 16.26 19.03
C LEU A 299 23.67 17.72 18.57
N LEU A 300 24.25 18.59 19.41
CA LEU A 300 24.48 20.00 19.05
C LEU A 300 25.43 20.13 17.86
N ASN A 301 26.50 19.35 17.83
CA ASN A 301 27.46 19.31 16.72
C ASN A 301 26.83 18.77 15.42
N LEU A 302 25.91 17.80 15.54
CA LEU A 302 25.26 17.18 14.38
C LEU A 302 24.05 17.96 13.87
N LYS A 303 23.43 18.81 14.69
CA LYS A 303 22.24 19.59 14.33
C LYS A 303 22.34 20.35 12.99
N PRO A 304 23.42 21.10 12.69
CA PRO A 304 23.56 21.78 11.39
C PRO A 304 23.61 20.80 10.21
N CYS A 305 24.31 19.68 10.36
CA CYS A 305 24.41 18.66 9.31
C CYS A 305 23.09 17.91 9.09
N LEU A 306 22.29 17.72 10.15
CA LEU A 306 20.98 17.08 10.09
C LEU A 306 19.92 17.96 9.43
N THR A 307 20.02 19.28 9.57
CA THR A 307 19.10 20.22 8.89
C THR A 307 19.35 20.31 7.39
N ASP A 308 20.61 20.19 6.95
CA ASP A 308 20.96 20.13 5.54
C ASP A 308 21.90 18.96 5.25
N LEU A 309 21.30 17.79 5.04
CA LEU A 309 22.02 16.58 4.68
C LEU A 309 22.75 16.70 3.33
N ASN A 310 22.34 17.61 2.43
CA ASN A 310 23.07 17.75 1.16
C ASN A 310 24.44 18.42 1.37
N SER A 311 24.51 19.38 2.30
CA SER A 311 25.76 20.09 2.61
C SER A 311 26.88 19.18 3.12
N SER A 312 26.52 18.10 3.81
CA SER A 312 27.48 17.18 4.45
C SER A 312 27.76 15.90 3.66
N LEU A 313 27.21 15.77 2.44
CA LEU A 313 27.52 14.67 1.52
C LEU A 313 29.01 14.63 1.14
N SER A 314 29.66 15.79 1.02
CA SER A 314 31.09 15.92 0.68
C SER A 314 32.01 15.25 1.69
N ALA A 315 31.61 15.22 2.96
CA ALA A 315 32.38 14.60 4.04
C ALA A 315 32.16 13.08 4.14
N CYS A 316 31.25 12.49 3.36
CA CYS A 316 30.95 11.06 3.43
C CYS A 316 31.87 10.21 2.53
N PRO A 317 32.28 9.01 3.00
CA PRO A 317 32.96 8.04 2.16
C PRO A 317 32.12 7.69 0.93
N ASP A 318 32.75 7.55 -0.23
CA ASP A 318 32.06 7.27 -1.50
C ASP A 318 31.24 5.96 -1.45
N GLU A 319 31.69 5.00 -0.65
CA GLU A 319 30.99 3.73 -0.42
C GLU A 319 29.60 3.90 0.22
N LEU A 320 29.38 4.96 1.02
CA LEU A 320 28.13 5.19 1.75
C LEU A 320 27.29 6.32 1.16
N ARG A 321 27.78 6.98 0.11
CA ARG A 321 27.14 8.14 -0.51
C ARG A 321 25.89 7.71 -1.30
N PRO A 322 24.68 8.21 -0.96
CA PRO A 322 23.47 8.02 -1.77
C PRO A 322 23.44 9.04 -2.94
N ASN A 323 22.79 8.70 -4.04
CA ASN A 323 22.57 9.63 -5.15
C ASN A 323 21.42 10.61 -4.85
N ARG A 324 20.41 10.16 -4.11
CA ARG A 324 19.29 10.99 -3.62
C ARG A 324 19.23 11.02 -2.11
N VAL A 325 19.09 12.21 -1.55
CA VAL A 325 19.01 12.40 -0.09
C VAL A 325 17.56 12.39 0.39
N ILE A 326 17.27 11.56 1.40
CA ILE A 326 15.97 11.51 2.05
C ILE A 326 15.69 12.82 2.78
N ARG A 327 14.46 13.30 2.66
CA ARG A 327 13.95 14.44 3.42
C ARG A 327 13.16 13.96 4.63
N PHE A 328 13.65 14.27 5.82
CA PHE A 328 12.93 13.99 7.06
C PHE A 328 11.93 15.10 7.34
N LYS A 329 10.64 14.75 7.54
CA LYS A 329 9.63 15.73 7.99
C LYS A 329 9.96 16.23 9.40
N HIS A 330 10.41 15.32 10.27
CA HIS A 330 10.76 15.61 11.66
C HIS A 330 11.99 14.83 12.12
N ILE A 331 12.79 15.47 12.98
CA ILE A 331 13.96 14.87 13.64
C ILE A 331 13.72 14.96 15.15
N LEU A 332 13.65 13.82 15.82
CA LEU A 332 13.29 13.73 17.24
C LEU A 332 14.40 13.04 18.04
N PRO A 333 15.03 13.74 19.00
CA PRO A 333 15.96 13.12 19.94
C PRO A 333 15.18 12.38 21.03
N ILE A 334 15.44 11.08 21.19
CA ILE A 334 14.71 10.19 22.08
C ILE A 334 15.65 9.34 22.94
N SER A 335 15.11 8.83 24.04
CA SER A 335 15.68 7.68 24.72
C SER A 335 14.57 6.66 24.87
N ALA A 336 14.75 5.49 24.27
CA ALA A 336 13.76 4.40 24.33
C ALA A 336 13.48 3.90 25.76
N LYS A 337 14.30 4.30 26.76
CA LYS A 337 14.07 4.00 28.18
C LYS A 337 13.21 5.04 28.90
N ASN A 338 13.10 6.26 28.36
CA ASN A 338 12.41 7.37 29.00
C ASN A 338 10.97 7.52 28.47
N SER A 339 9.98 7.27 29.33
CA SER A 339 8.55 7.31 29.00
C SER A 339 8.06 8.69 28.55
N GLY A 340 8.63 9.79 29.07
CA GLY A 340 8.21 11.15 28.74
C GLY A 340 8.43 11.52 27.27
N ARG A 341 9.62 11.21 26.73
CA ARG A 341 9.94 11.47 25.32
C ARG A 341 9.20 10.53 24.37
N ILE A 342 8.83 9.34 24.83
CA ILE A 342 8.03 8.40 24.04
C ILE A 342 6.63 8.96 23.76
N ASN A 343 6.00 9.64 24.71
CA ASN A 343 4.70 10.27 24.49
C ASN A 343 4.77 11.39 23.44
N GLN A 344 5.87 12.15 23.40
CA GLN A 344 6.12 13.15 22.35
C GLN A 344 6.23 12.49 20.98
N VAL A 345 6.92 11.34 20.88
CA VAL A 345 6.98 10.55 19.63
C VAL A 345 5.58 10.08 19.22
N LYS A 346 4.76 9.54 20.14
CA LYS A 346 3.38 9.13 19.84
C LYS A 346 2.57 10.29 19.26
N GLN A 347 2.58 11.45 19.92
CA GLN A 347 1.84 12.63 19.45
C GLN A 347 2.34 13.11 18.09
N LYS A 348 3.66 13.11 17.87
CA LYS A 348 4.23 13.59 16.61
C LYS A 348 4.00 12.62 15.45
N LEU A 349 4.07 11.30 15.70
CA LEU A 349 3.72 10.28 14.72
C LEU A 349 2.26 10.41 14.28
N ARG A 350 1.36 10.60 15.26
CA ARG A 350 -0.05 10.88 14.98
C ARG A 350 -0.23 12.13 14.13
N GLY A 351 0.34 13.26 14.54
CA GLY A 351 0.24 14.52 13.79
C GLY A 351 0.75 14.37 12.36
N THR A 352 1.88 13.68 12.17
CA THR A 352 2.44 13.42 10.84
C THR A 352 1.50 12.56 9.99
N LEU A 353 0.91 11.51 10.56
CA LEU A 353 -0.03 10.65 9.84
C LEU A 353 -1.35 11.36 9.52
N ASP A 354 -1.84 12.21 10.42
CA ASP A 354 -3.03 13.05 10.21
C ASP A 354 -2.75 14.10 9.11
N GLU A 355 -1.60 14.79 9.13
CA GLU A 355 -1.16 15.73 8.09
C GLU A 355 -1.04 15.04 6.72
N LEU A 356 -0.44 13.85 6.67
CA LEU A 356 -0.34 13.06 5.43
C LEU A 356 -1.71 12.67 4.89
N ALA A 357 -2.63 12.34 5.79
CA ALA A 357 -4.02 12.09 5.45
C ALA A 357 -4.67 13.37 4.85
N GLU A 358 -4.50 14.53 5.46
CA GLU A 358 -5.06 15.79 4.96
C GLU A 358 -4.47 16.20 3.60
N GLU A 359 -3.15 16.09 3.42
CA GLU A 359 -2.45 16.33 2.14
C GLU A 359 -3.03 15.45 1.02
N GLN A 360 -3.31 14.17 1.33
CA GLN A 360 -3.95 13.23 0.41
C GLN A 360 -5.36 13.69 0.03
N LEU A 361 -6.19 14.08 1.00
CA LEU A 361 -7.57 14.55 0.74
C LEU A 361 -7.61 15.80 -0.15
N ILE A 362 -6.70 16.75 0.09
CA ILE A 362 -6.63 17.99 -0.70
C ILE A 362 -6.25 17.65 -2.14
N THR A 363 -5.25 16.79 -2.33
CA THR A 363 -4.78 16.36 -3.65
C THR A 363 -5.90 15.65 -4.43
N ASP A 364 -6.60 14.72 -3.78
CA ASP A 364 -7.72 14.00 -4.36
C ASP A 364 -8.88 14.93 -4.72
N SER A 365 -9.21 15.89 -3.85
CA SER A 365 -10.26 16.87 -4.13
C SER A 365 -9.95 17.78 -5.32
N LYS A 366 -8.66 18.15 -5.50
CA LYS A 366 -8.20 18.94 -6.64
C LYS A 366 -8.24 18.14 -7.93
N LEU A 367 -7.75 16.90 -7.92
CA LEU A 367 -7.80 15.98 -9.05
C LEU A 367 -9.26 15.72 -9.47
N LEU A 368 -10.16 15.50 -8.51
CA LEU A 368 -11.58 15.31 -8.77
C LEU A 368 -12.21 16.56 -9.39
N LYS A 369 -11.87 17.76 -8.90
CA LYS A 369 -12.31 19.03 -9.50
C LYS A 369 -11.79 19.22 -10.92
N GLU A 370 -10.55 18.85 -11.21
CA GLU A 370 -9.98 18.89 -12.57
C GLU A 370 -10.68 17.90 -13.50
N GLN A 371 -10.91 16.66 -13.06
CA GLN A 371 -11.67 15.66 -13.82
C GLN A 371 -13.11 16.11 -14.09
N LEU A 372 -13.76 16.75 -13.10
CA LEU A 372 -15.09 17.31 -13.27
C LEU A 372 -15.08 18.49 -14.24
N LYS A 373 -14.09 19.39 -14.18
CA LYS A 373 -13.95 20.48 -15.17
C LYS A 373 -13.75 19.95 -16.59
N GLN A 374 -12.93 18.91 -16.75
CA GLN A 374 -12.74 18.26 -18.05
C GLN A 374 -14.03 17.60 -18.57
N ARG A 375 -14.84 17.00 -17.69
CA ARG A 375 -16.13 16.40 -18.08
C ARG A 375 -17.20 17.43 -18.42
N VAL A 376 -17.22 18.57 -17.71
CA VAL A 376 -18.16 19.68 -17.98
C VAL A 376 -17.88 20.34 -19.35
N GLY A 377 -16.64 20.29 -19.84
CA GLY A 377 -16.30 20.78 -21.18
C GLY A 377 -16.72 19.89 -22.35
N VAL A 378 -17.11 18.62 -22.10
CA VAL A 378 -17.39 17.64 -23.16
C VAL A 378 -18.89 17.32 -23.28
N ILE A 379 -19.69 17.59 -22.24
CA ILE A 379 -21.13 17.26 -22.22
C ILE A 379 -21.91 18.40 -21.57
N GLY A 380 -22.14 19.47 -22.33
CA GLY A 380 -23.08 20.52 -21.98
C GLY A 380 -23.53 21.23 -23.25
N PRO A 381 -24.83 21.57 -23.40
CA PRO A 381 -25.27 22.34 -24.55
C PRO A 381 -24.56 23.69 -24.52
N LYS A 382 -23.81 24.01 -25.58
CA LYS A 382 -23.32 25.37 -25.81
C LYS A 382 -24.55 26.23 -26.05
N VAL A 383 -24.95 27.01 -25.06
CA VAL A 383 -25.90 28.10 -25.25
C VAL A 383 -25.12 29.18 -25.99
N THR A 384 -25.36 29.30 -27.29
CA THR A 384 -24.96 30.46 -28.10
C THR A 384 -25.78 31.67 -27.75
#